data_AF-R9GV42-F1
#
_entry.id   AF-R9GV42-F1
#
_cell.length_a   1.000
_cell.length_b   1.000
_cell.length_c   1.000
_cell.angle_alpha   90.00
_cell.angle_beta   90.00
_cell.angle_gamma   90.00
#
_symmetry.space_group_name_H-M   'P 1'
#
loop_
_entity.id
_entity.type
_entity.pdbx_description
1 polymer ?
#
loop_
_entity_poly.entity_id
_entity_poly.type
_entity_poly.pdbx_seq_one_letter_code
_entity_poly.pdbx_strand_id
1 'polypeptide(L)' 'MTDSSDIDFLVKFNPDLSYTDYGNNYFQLIYALQNLLKKDVDLVAEETITNPYLLQSINKQKIAVL' A
#
# COMPACT_ATOMS: atom_id res chain seq x y z
N MET A 1 7.57 -14.56 -7.87
CA MET A 1 8.40 -13.35 -7.96
C MET A 1 9.24 -13.51 -9.21
N THR A 2 8.81 -12.92 -10.32
CA THR A 2 9.69 -12.77 -11.48
C THR A 2 10.50 -11.49 -11.28
N ASP A 3 11.61 -11.35 -11.98
CA ASP A 3 12.45 -10.16 -11.82
C ASP A 3 11.73 -8.87 -12.24
N SER A 4 10.68 -8.99 -13.07
CA SER A 4 9.88 -7.89 -13.58
C SER A 4 8.58 -7.61 -12.82
N SER A 5 8.27 -8.34 -11.74
CA SER A 5 7.04 -8.09 -10.98
C SER A 5 7.22 -6.93 -10.00
N ASP A 6 6.17 -6.13 -9.85
CA ASP A 6 5.96 -5.13 -8.81
C ASP A 6 5.76 -5.77 -7.42
N ILE A 7 5.72 -4.91 -6.40
CA ILE A 7 5.46 -5.29 -5.01
C ILE A 7 4.24 -4.51 -4.51
N ASP A 8 3.17 -5.23 -4.18
CA ASP A 8 1.96 -4.66 -3.60
C ASP A 8 2.06 -4.46 -2.09
N PHE A 9 1.68 -3.28 -1.61
CA PHE A 9 1.50 -2.98 -0.20
C PHE A 9 0.06 -2.54 0.07
N LEU A 10 -0.58 -3.22 1.02
CA LEU A 10 -1.80 -2.73 1.64
C LEU A 10 -1.43 -1.87 2.85
N VAL A 11 -1.85 -0.60 2.85
CA VAL A 11 -1.59 0.34 3.94
C VAL A 11 -2.87 0.89 4.52
N LYS A 12 -2.77 1.37 5.76
CA LYS A 12 -3.84 2.08 6.44
C LYS A 12 -3.22 3.25 7.17
N PHE A 13 -3.56 4.46 6.75
CA PHE A 13 -3.07 5.66 7.41
C PHE A 13 -3.92 6.01 8.63
N ASN A 14 -3.41 6.89 9.49
CA ASN A 14 -4.19 7.40 10.61
C ASN A 14 -5.37 8.25 10.06
N PRO A 15 -6.63 7.97 10.44
CA PRO A 15 -7.79 8.71 9.97
C PRO A 15 -7.80 10.19 10.39
N ASP A 16 -7.03 10.58 11.40
CA ASP A 16 -6.96 11.96 11.91
C ASP A 16 -6.00 12.85 11.09
N LEU A 17 -5.37 12.32 10.04
CA LEU A 17 -4.49 13.10 9.16
C LEU A 17 -5.30 14.12 8.34
N SER A 18 -4.71 15.31 8.13
CA SER A 18 -5.23 16.23 7.12
C SER A 18 -5.09 15.61 5.72
N TYR A 19 -5.92 16.06 4.75
CA TYR A 19 -5.79 15.60 3.37
C TYR A 19 -4.40 15.88 2.77
N THR A 20 -3.78 16.99 3.15
CA THR A 20 -2.43 17.34 2.71
C THR A 20 -1.40 16.38 3.29
N ASP A 21 -1.48 16.08 4.59
CA ASP A 21 -0.55 15.14 5.23
C ASP A 21 -0.75 13.71 4.71
N TYR A 22 -2.00 13.30 4.49
CA TYR A 22 -2.32 12.03 3.86
C TYR A 22 -1.65 11.90 2.49
N GLY A 23 -1.85 12.88 1.61
CA GLY A 23 -1.26 12.87 0.27
C GLY A 23 0.27 12.89 0.31
N ASN A 24 0.86 13.74 1.15
CA ASN A 24 2.30 13.82 1.35
C ASN A 24 2.88 12.49 1.83
N ASN A 25 2.28 11.87 2.84
CA ASN A 25 2.72 10.59 3.39
C ASN A 25 2.59 9.46 2.36
N TYR A 26 1.51 9.43 1.59
CA TYR A 26 1.30 8.45 0.53
C TYR A 26 2.44 8.50 -0.50
N PHE A 27 2.73 9.67 -1.05
CA PHE A 27 3.79 9.83 -2.05
C PHE A 27 5.19 9.63 -1.46
N GLN A 28 5.44 10.09 -0.24
CA GLN A 28 6.74 9.85 0.41
C GLN A 28 6.98 8.35 0.64
N LEU A 29 5.96 7.61 1.07
CA LEU A 29 6.06 6.18 1.33
C LEU A 29 6.32 5.38 0.06
N ILE A 30 5.56 5.61 -1.02
CA ILE A 30 5.77 4.89 -2.29
C ILE A 30 7.17 5.15 -2.85
N TYR A 31 7.67 6.40 -2.83
CA TYR A 31 9.02 6.70 -3.30
C TYR A 31 10.11 6.09 -2.42
N ALA A 32 9.93 6.10 -1.10
CA ALA A 32 10.86 5.48 -0.18
C ALA A 32 10.94 3.95 -0.37
N LEU A 33 9.80 3.27 -0.54
CA LEU A 33 9.74 1.82 -0.76
C LEU A 33 10.37 1.43 -2.09
N GLN A 34 10.08 2.15 -3.19
CA GLN A 34 10.70 1.87 -4.49
C GLN A 34 12.22 2.05 -4.43
N ASN A 35 12.69 3.11 -3.76
CA ASN A 35 14.12 3.35 -3.60
C ASN A 35 14.79 2.28 -2.72
N LEU A 36 14.11 1.76 -1.70
CA LEU A 36 14.60 0.71 -0.82
C LEU A 36 14.66 -0.65 -1.52
N LEU A 37 13.57 -1.04 -2.18
CA LEU A 37 13.38 -2.38 -2.77
C LEU A 37 13.97 -2.50 -4.18
N LYS A 38 14.29 -1.36 -4.81
CA LYS A 38 14.77 -1.26 -6.21
C LYS A 38 13.81 -1.92 -7.20
N LYS A 39 12.51 -1.82 -6.92
CA LYS A 39 11.40 -2.34 -7.72
C LYS A 39 10.23 -1.35 -7.70
N ASP A 40 9.37 -1.47 -8.70
CA ASP A 40 8.09 -0.77 -8.71
C ASP A 40 7.22 -1.26 -7.54
N VAL A 41 6.49 -0.33 -6.94
CA VAL A 41 5.68 -0.58 -5.75
C VAL A 41 4.29 -0.03 -5.98
N ASP A 42 3.29 -0.89 -5.81
CA ASP A 42 1.90 -0.51 -5.80
C ASP A 42 1.41 -0.36 -4.36
N LEU A 43 0.92 0.84 -4.03
CA LEU A 43 0.44 1.18 -2.70
C LEU A 43 -1.09 1.26 -2.74
N VAL A 44 -1.77 0.44 -1.95
CA VAL A 44 -3.24 0.44 -1.86
C VAL A 44 -3.65 0.80 -0.44
N ALA A 45 -4.39 1.90 -0.31
CA ALA A 45 -5.00 2.27 0.97
C ALA A 45 -6.23 1.40 1.24
N GLU A 46 -6.27 0.69 2.37
CA GLU A 46 -7.31 -0.27 2.73
C GLU A 46 -8.71 0.38 2.73
N GLU A 47 -8.79 1.64 3.17
CA GLU A 47 -10.01 2.43 3.22
C GLU A 47 -10.62 2.75 1.84
N THR A 48 -9.87 2.64 0.74
CA THR A 48 -10.39 2.91 -0.61
C THR A 48 -10.97 1.66 -1.28
N ILE A 49 -10.81 0.48 -0.66
CA ILE A 49 -11.32 -0.79 -1.19
C ILE A 49 -12.82 -0.91 -0.88
N THR A 50 -13.65 -0.59 -1.88
CA THR A 50 -15.12 -0.62 -1.73
C THR A 50 -15.74 -1.99 -2.01
N ASN A 51 -15.04 -2.88 -2.74
CA ASN A 51 -15.56 -4.21 -3.04
C ASN A 51 -15.26 -5.18 -1.88
N PRO A 52 -16.30 -5.69 -1.18
CA PRO A 52 -16.11 -6.54 0.00
C PRO A 52 -15.47 -7.89 -0.34
N TYR A 53 -15.69 -8.44 -1.54
CA TYR A 53 -15.10 -9.70 -1.98
C TYR A 53 -13.59 -9.54 -2.25
N LEU A 54 -13.20 -8.40 -2.82
CA LEU A 54 -11.79 -8.08 -3.03
C LEU A 54 -11.07 -7.94 -1.68
N LEU A 55 -11.64 -7.16 -0.75
CA LEU A 55 -11.08 -6.99 0.59
C LEU A 55 -10.96 -8.34 1.32
N GLN A 56 -11.96 -9.21 1.22
CA GLN A 56 -11.90 -10.55 1.80
C GLN A 56 -10.77 -11.39 1.20
N SER A 57 -10.58 -11.35 -0.13
CA SER A 57 -9.50 -12.07 -0.80
C SER A 57 -8.13 -11.58 -0.34
N ILE A 58 -7.92 -10.27 -0.33
CA ILE A 58 -6.68 -9.64 0.15
C ILE A 58 -6.41 -10.02 1.60
N ASN A 59 -7.42 -9.93 2.48
CA ASN A 59 -7.26 -10.28 3.89
C ASN A 59 -6.88 -11.75 4.13
N LYS A 60 -7.24 -12.67 3.22
CA LYS A 60 -6.83 -14.09 3.31
C LYS A 60 -5.38 -14.32 2.87
N GLN A 61 -4.81 -13.42 2.08
CA GLN A 61 -3.50 -13.58 1.44
C GLN A 61 -2.45 -12.62 2.01
N LYS A 62 -2.85 -11.53 2.68
CA LYS A 62 -1.94 -10.52 3.21
C LYS A 62 -1.04 -11.11 4.29
N ILE A 63 0.20 -10.63 4.32
CA ILE A 63 1.20 -10.97 5.31
C ILE A 63 1.54 -9.69 6.08
N ALA A 64 1.53 -9.76 7.41
CA ALA A 64 1.92 -8.63 8.24
C ALA A 64 3.43 -8.41 8.16
N VAL A 65 3.84 -7.17 7.92
CA VAL A 65 5.23 -6.72 7.95
C VAL A 65 5.47 -6.09 9.33
N LEU A 66 6.51 -6.55 10.05
CA LEU A 66 6.87 -6.11 11.41
C LEU A 66 7.71 -4.83 11.40
#